data_AF-A0A3C1URP5-F1
#
_entry.id   AF-A0A3C1URP5-F1
#
_cell.length_a   1.000
_cell.length_b   1.000
_cell.length_c   1.000
_cell.angle_alpha   90.00
_cell.angle_beta   90.00
_cell.angle_gamma   90.00
#
_symmetry.space_group_name_H-M   'P 1'
#
loop_
_entity.id
_entity.type
_entity.pdbx_description
1 polymer ?
#
loop_
_entity_poly.entity_id
_entity_poly.type
_entity_poly.pdbx_seq_one_letter_code
_entity_poly.pdbx_strand_id
1 'polypeptide(L)'
;MSTLERIKQTFPQAKFIHLKRSPNAVIKSMIDSELGQLIRFQKTSGIHTNRFAEALWCLCEQNIRTSLHDVSDRAILINYESLVTDPEATMTQLHEFLGLTPSTQIDPYLNQTNFSKELASQFAGDLKTYLRKSIDPSVANEWKKFDSLQWLSPPTQDLLSVHD
;
A
#
# COMPACT_ATOMS: atom_id res chain seq x y z
N MET A 1 1.47 -18.69 -14.57
CA MET A 1 2.08 -17.37 -14.82
C MET A 1 1.44 -16.33 -13.91
N SER A 2 2.23 -15.62 -13.09
CA SER A 2 1.70 -14.61 -12.16
C SER A 2 1.12 -13.41 -12.90
N THR A 3 0.31 -12.59 -12.22
CA THR A 3 -0.25 -11.37 -12.82
C THR A 3 0.85 -10.36 -13.19
N LEU A 4 1.87 -10.20 -12.36
CA LEU A 4 2.99 -9.29 -12.64
C LEU A 4 3.81 -9.73 -13.85
N GLU A 5 4.09 -11.03 -13.98
CA GLU A 5 4.77 -11.57 -15.16
C GLU A 5 3.98 -11.29 -16.43
N ARG A 6 2.64 -11.43 -16.38
CA ARG A 6 1.78 -11.17 -17.53
C ARG A 6 1.81 -9.70 -17.93
N ILE A 7 1.80 -8.77 -16.96
CA ILE A 7 1.93 -7.33 -17.25
C ILE A 7 3.26 -7.04 -17.94
N LYS A 8 4.39 -7.60 -17.45
CA LYS A 8 5.71 -7.42 -18.07
C LYS A 8 5.74 -7.89 -19.53
N GLN A 9 5.14 -9.04 -19.83
CA GLN A 9 5.08 -9.56 -21.20
C GLN A 9 4.15 -8.76 -22.11
N THR A 10 2.99 -8.34 -21.61
CA THR A 10 2.01 -7.59 -22.40
C THR A 10 2.44 -6.14 -22.63
N PHE A 11 3.12 -5.52 -21.67
CA PHE A 11 3.57 -4.13 -21.72
C PHE A 11 5.07 -4.04 -21.43
N PRO A 12 5.93 -4.27 -22.43
CA PRO A 12 7.38 -4.33 -22.23
C PRO A 12 8.01 -3.05 -21.66
N GLN A 13 7.34 -1.90 -21.85
CA GLN A 13 7.78 -0.58 -21.36
C GLN A 13 7.00 -0.10 -20.13
N ALA A 14 6.21 -0.97 -19.48
CA ALA A 14 5.50 -0.60 -18.26
C ALA A 14 6.49 -0.16 -17.17
N LYS A 15 6.15 0.93 -16.49
CA LYS A 15 6.81 1.36 -15.25
C LYS A 15 6.02 0.84 -14.05
N PHE A 16 6.71 0.38 -13.02
CA PHE A 16 6.11 -0.20 -11.82
C PHE A 16 6.35 0.71 -10.63
N ILE A 17 5.28 1.02 -9.90
CA ILE A 17 5.36 1.73 -8.62
C ILE A 17 5.05 0.71 -7.52
N HIS A 18 6.08 0.31 -6.79
CA HIS A 18 5.92 -0.52 -5.61
C HIS A 18 5.67 0.38 -4.41
N LEU A 19 4.39 0.55 -4.06
CA LEU A 19 4.00 1.25 -2.84
C LEU A 19 4.10 0.29 -1.64
N LYS A 20 5.04 0.54 -0.75
CA LYS A 20 5.26 -0.24 0.47
C LYS A 20 4.78 0.53 1.69
N ARG A 21 4.20 -0.18 2.65
CA ARG A 21 3.81 0.35 3.96
C ARG A 21 4.31 -0.61 5.03
N SER A 22 4.62 -0.10 6.23
CA SER A 22 4.97 -0.95 7.37
C SER A 22 3.96 -2.08 7.59
N PRO A 23 4.39 -3.34 7.79
CA PRO A 23 3.49 -4.47 8.02
C PRO A 23 2.59 -4.23 9.23
N ASN A 24 3.12 -3.62 10.30
CA ASN A 24 2.35 -3.33 11.51
C ASN A 24 1.21 -2.34 11.23
N ALA A 25 1.46 -1.34 10.38
CA ALA A 25 0.45 -0.39 9.94
C ALA A 25 -0.63 -1.05 9.09
N VAL A 26 -0.24 -2.01 8.23
CA VAL A 26 -1.19 -2.79 7.41
C VAL A 26 -2.03 -3.71 8.29
N ILE A 27 -1.43 -4.41 9.25
CA ILE A 27 -2.14 -5.25 10.22
C ILE A 27 -3.16 -4.41 11.00
N LYS A 28 -2.75 -3.24 11.53
CA LYS A 28 -3.68 -2.32 12.22
C LYS A 28 -4.83 -1.91 11.33
N SER A 29 -4.54 -1.49 10.10
CA SER A 29 -5.56 -1.06 9.15
C SER A 29 -6.57 -2.18 8.84
N MET A 30 -6.08 -3.41 8.67
CA MET A 30 -6.92 -4.59 8.41
C MET A 30 -7.81 -4.96 9.60
N ILE A 31 -7.32 -4.79 10.83
CA ILE A 31 -8.12 -4.98 12.04
C ILE A 31 -9.21 -3.89 12.13
N ASP A 32 -8.84 -2.62 11.96
CA ASP A 32 -9.75 -1.48 12.15
C ASP A 32 -10.85 -1.36 11.11
N SER A 33 -10.55 -1.76 9.89
CA SER A 33 -11.46 -1.61 8.75
C SER A 33 -12.42 -2.78 8.60
N GLU A 34 -12.25 -3.84 9.40
CA GLU A 34 -12.87 -5.15 9.21
C GLU A 34 -12.74 -5.70 7.77
N LEU A 35 -11.85 -5.15 6.94
CA LEU A 35 -11.64 -5.54 5.53
C LEU A 35 -11.26 -7.01 5.41
N GLY A 36 -10.64 -7.59 6.45
CA GLY A 36 -10.42 -9.03 6.55
C GLY A 36 -11.71 -9.82 6.27
N GLN A 37 -12.84 -9.38 6.81
CA GLN A 37 -14.13 -10.05 6.61
C GLN A 37 -14.64 -10.01 5.16
N LEU A 38 -14.19 -9.06 4.35
CA LEU A 38 -14.54 -9.02 2.91
C LEU A 38 -13.68 -10.00 2.10
N ILE A 39 -12.53 -10.41 2.64
CA ILE A 39 -11.66 -11.39 2.01
C ILE A 39 -12.19 -12.79 2.35
N ARG A 40 -12.88 -13.39 1.37
CA ARG A 40 -13.51 -14.71 1.51
C ARG A 40 -12.58 -15.77 2.11
N PHE A 41 -11.30 -15.75 1.73
CA PHE A 41 -10.30 -16.70 2.22
C PHE A 41 -9.99 -16.54 3.72
N GLN A 42 -10.05 -15.32 4.27
CA GLN A 42 -9.88 -15.09 5.70
C GLN A 42 -11.03 -15.73 6.49
N LYS A 43 -12.28 -15.53 6.06
CA LYS A 43 -13.47 -16.12 6.70
C LYS A 43 -13.45 -17.65 6.72
N THR A 44 -12.95 -18.29 5.67
CA THR A 44 -12.97 -19.76 5.57
C THR A 44 -11.77 -20.45 6.22
N SER A 45 -10.69 -19.73 6.50
CA SER A 45 -9.43 -20.33 6.98
C SER A 45 -9.37 -20.54 8.50
N GLY A 46 -10.23 -19.86 9.29
CA GLY A 46 -10.15 -19.88 10.75
C GLY A 46 -8.93 -19.16 11.33
N ILE A 47 -8.13 -18.48 10.49
CA ILE A 47 -6.94 -17.75 10.90
C ILE A 47 -7.36 -16.40 11.51
N HIS A 48 -6.78 -16.06 12.67
CA HIS A 48 -7.04 -14.77 13.30
C HIS A 48 -6.59 -13.60 12.40
N THR A 49 -7.38 -12.53 12.35
CA THR A 49 -7.24 -11.41 11.38
C THR A 49 -5.82 -10.84 11.34
N ASN A 50 -5.16 -10.73 12.49
CA ASN A 50 -3.82 -10.17 12.58
C ASN A 50 -2.76 -11.05 11.87
N ARG A 51 -2.81 -12.38 12.03
CA ARG A 51 -1.95 -13.35 11.36
C ARG A 51 -2.26 -13.45 9.88
N PHE A 52 -3.54 -13.35 9.53
CA PHE A 52 -3.96 -13.30 8.14
C PHE A 52 -3.38 -12.07 7.44
N ALA A 53 -3.52 -10.89 8.05
CA ALA A 53 -3.01 -9.64 7.50
C ALA A 53 -1.48 -9.65 7.38
N GLU A 54 -0.77 -10.18 8.38
CA GLU A 54 0.67 -10.37 8.34
C GLU A 54 1.09 -11.27 7.17
N ALA A 55 0.48 -12.46 7.06
CA ALA A 55 0.79 -13.41 6.01
C ALA A 55 0.49 -12.83 4.61
N LEU A 56 -0.62 -12.11 4.46
CA LEU A 56 -0.98 -11.45 3.21
C LEU A 56 0.07 -10.40 2.84
N TRP A 57 0.48 -9.56 3.78
CA TRP A 57 1.54 -8.56 3.55
C TRP A 57 2.85 -9.24 3.12
N CYS A 58 3.28 -10.26 3.87
CA CYS A 58 4.53 -10.97 3.62
C CYS A 58 4.53 -11.61 2.22
N LEU A 59 3.45 -12.29 1.85
CA LEU A 59 3.33 -12.93 0.53
C LEU A 59 3.29 -11.91 -0.61
N CYS A 60 2.54 -10.82 -0.45
CA CYS A 60 2.49 -9.75 -1.45
C CYS A 60 3.86 -9.12 -1.65
N GLU A 61 4.53 -8.75 -0.56
CA GLU A 61 5.85 -8.11 -0.60
C GLU A 61 6.89 -9.02 -1.25
N GLN A 62 6.93 -10.31 -0.86
CA GLN A 62 7.85 -11.28 -1.45
C GLN A 62 7.59 -11.49 -2.94
N ASN A 63 6.32 -11.60 -3.35
CA ASN A 63 5.94 -11.78 -4.74
C ASN A 63 6.30 -10.57 -5.60
N ILE A 64 6.07 -9.35 -5.10
CA ILE A 64 6.40 -8.11 -5.80
C ILE A 64 7.92 -8.02 -5.99
N ARG A 65 8.71 -8.18 -4.91
CA ARG A 65 10.19 -8.13 -4.99
C ARG A 65 10.74 -9.15 -5.97
N THR A 66 10.26 -10.38 -5.89
CA THR A 66 10.69 -11.45 -6.80
C THR A 66 10.35 -11.12 -8.25
N SER A 67 9.15 -10.60 -8.51
CA SER A 67 8.67 -10.32 -9.88
C SER A 67 9.27 -9.05 -10.48
N LEU A 68 9.70 -8.09 -9.66
CA LEU A 68 10.29 -6.82 -10.12
C LEU A 68 11.81 -6.83 -10.17
N HIS A 69 12.46 -7.89 -9.67
CA HIS A 69 13.92 -8.01 -9.62
C HIS A 69 14.58 -7.85 -11.00
N ASP A 70 13.99 -8.41 -12.06
CA ASP A 70 14.49 -8.35 -13.44
C ASP A 70 14.13 -7.05 -14.19
N VAL A 71 13.31 -6.18 -13.59
CA VAL A 71 12.85 -4.91 -14.18
C VAL A 71 13.05 -3.74 -13.22
N SER A 72 14.09 -3.83 -12.36
CA SER A 72 14.39 -2.83 -11.34
C SER A 72 14.69 -1.45 -11.91
N ASP A 73 15.16 -1.38 -13.16
CA ASP A 73 15.38 -0.14 -13.92
C ASP A 73 14.07 0.60 -14.28
N ARG A 74 12.95 -0.14 -14.32
CA ARG A 74 11.60 0.38 -14.58
C ARG A 74 10.69 0.25 -13.37
N ALA A 75 11.25 0.06 -12.18
CA ALA A 75 10.51 0.01 -10.94
C ALA A 75 10.99 1.07 -9.95
N ILE A 76 10.07 1.65 -9.19
CA ILE A 76 10.39 2.55 -8.08
C ILE A 76 9.70 2.06 -6.80
N LEU A 77 10.44 2.07 -5.70
CA LEU A 77 9.90 1.84 -4.36
C LEU A 77 9.49 3.18 -3.75
N ILE A 78 8.23 3.29 -3.35
CA ILE A 78 7.70 4.43 -2.60
C ILE A 78 7.22 3.93 -1.25
N ASN A 79 7.71 4.54 -0.17
CA ASN A 79 7.19 4.27 1.17
C ASN A 79 5.96 5.13 1.43
N TYR A 80 4.86 4.48 1.84
CA TYR A 80 3.61 5.14 2.20
C TYR A 80 3.81 6.18 3.30
N GLU A 81 4.67 5.88 4.28
CA GLU A 81 4.99 6.78 5.37
C GLU A 81 5.59 8.08 4.84
N SER A 82 6.58 8.00 3.93
CA SER A 82 7.13 9.18 3.25
C SER A 82 6.07 9.91 2.43
N LEU A 83 5.24 9.17 1.69
CA LEU A 83 4.18 9.74 0.84
C LEU A 83 3.19 10.60 1.64
N VAL A 84 2.87 10.23 2.88
CA VAL A 84 1.92 11.00 3.70
C VAL A 84 2.58 12.04 4.60
N THR A 85 3.87 11.90 4.94
CA THR A 85 4.59 12.89 5.76
C THR A 85 5.27 13.97 4.95
N ASP A 86 5.74 13.64 3.74
CA ASP A 86 6.37 14.56 2.79
C ASP A 86 5.87 14.24 1.36
N PRO A 87 4.60 14.58 1.06
CA PRO A 87 4.00 14.29 -0.23
C PRO A 87 4.67 15.08 -1.36
N GLU A 88 5.21 16.27 -1.10
CA GLU A 88 5.88 17.09 -2.12
C GLU A 88 7.16 16.41 -2.63
N ALA A 89 8.05 16.01 -1.72
CA ALA A 89 9.28 15.31 -2.11
C ALA A 89 8.98 13.98 -2.79
N THR A 90 8.05 13.20 -2.23
CA THR A 90 7.67 11.89 -2.78
C THR A 90 7.06 12.01 -4.17
N MET A 91 6.17 12.98 -4.39
CA MET A 91 5.57 13.21 -5.71
C MET A 91 6.57 13.75 -6.72
N THR A 92 7.54 14.57 -6.30
CA THR A 92 8.62 15.04 -7.17
C THR A 92 9.42 13.86 -7.72
N GLN A 93 9.88 12.97 -6.83
CA GLN A 93 10.57 11.73 -7.21
C GLN A 93 9.72 10.88 -8.18
N LEU A 94 8.41 10.78 -7.93
CA LEU A 94 7.50 10.00 -8.76
C LEU A 94 7.33 10.62 -10.16
N HIS A 95 7.17 11.94 -10.25
CA HIS A 95 7.09 12.64 -11.53
C HIS A 95 8.37 12.46 -12.36
N GLU A 96 9.54 12.60 -11.74
CA GLU A 96 10.84 12.36 -12.38
C GLU A 96 10.95 10.94 -12.92
N PHE A 97 10.64 9.93 -12.07
CA PHE A 97 10.64 8.53 -12.48
C PHE A 97 9.69 8.26 -13.65
N LEU A 98 8.50 8.86 -13.63
CA LEU A 98 7.51 8.69 -14.70
C LEU A 98 7.88 9.49 -15.96
N GLY A 99 8.71 10.51 -15.87
CA GLY A 99 9.02 11.45 -16.97
C GLY A 99 7.89 12.46 -17.19
N LEU A 100 7.23 12.87 -16.11
CA LEU A 100 6.12 13.82 -16.12
C LEU A 100 6.56 15.17 -15.57
N THR A 101 5.95 16.25 -16.04
CA THR A 101 6.12 17.58 -15.44
C THR A 101 5.48 17.59 -14.05
N PRO A 102 6.18 18.10 -13.00
CA PRO A 102 5.61 18.19 -11.67
C PRO A 102 4.32 19.00 -11.64
N SER A 103 3.26 18.43 -11.06
CA SER A 103 2.01 19.15 -10.76
C SER A 103 2.19 20.02 -9.52
N THR A 104 1.64 21.24 -9.55
CA THR A 104 1.55 22.12 -8.36
C THR A 104 0.42 21.69 -7.42
N GLN A 105 -0.49 20.83 -7.87
CA GLN A 105 -1.60 20.30 -7.07
C GLN A 105 -1.38 18.82 -6.79
N ILE A 106 -0.97 18.51 -5.56
CA ILE A 106 -0.68 17.16 -5.09
C ILE A 106 -1.70 16.62 -4.09
N ASP A 107 -2.53 17.49 -3.51
CA ASP A 107 -3.56 17.08 -2.56
C ASP A 107 -4.80 16.54 -3.33
N PRO A 108 -5.10 15.23 -3.23
CA PRO A 108 -6.21 14.60 -3.95
C PRO A 108 -7.59 14.99 -3.39
N TYR A 109 -7.65 15.73 -2.28
CA TYR A 109 -8.88 16.13 -1.59
C TYR A 109 -9.35 17.54 -1.96
N LEU A 110 -8.50 18.37 -2.57
CA LEU A 110 -8.78 19.78 -2.90
C LEU A 110 -10.06 20.02 -3.73
N ASN A 111 -10.51 19.01 -4.51
CA ASN A 111 -11.68 19.09 -5.38
C ASN A 111 -12.71 17.98 -5.11
N GLN A 112 -12.66 17.30 -3.96
CA GLN A 112 -13.65 16.27 -3.65
C GLN A 112 -15.03 16.91 -3.42
N THR A 113 -15.95 16.67 -4.37
CA THR A 113 -17.37 16.94 -4.17
C THR A 113 -17.98 15.89 -3.25
N ASN A 114 -19.05 16.24 -2.53
CA ASN A 114 -19.72 15.37 -1.57
C ASN A 114 -19.99 13.97 -2.17
N PHE A 115 -19.24 12.98 -1.71
CA PHE A 115 -19.35 11.60 -2.17
C PHE A 115 -20.68 11.01 -1.69
N SER A 116 -21.59 10.68 -2.60
CA SER A 116 -22.86 10.06 -2.22
C SER A 116 -22.63 8.59 -1.83
N LYS A 117 -23.49 8.05 -0.94
CA LYS A 117 -23.45 6.63 -0.54
C LYS A 117 -23.61 5.68 -1.74
N GLU A 118 -24.28 6.13 -2.81
CA GLU A 118 -24.48 5.37 -4.05
C GLU A 118 -23.18 5.20 -4.83
N LEU A 119 -22.35 6.25 -4.94
CA LEU A 119 -21.02 6.13 -5.53
C LEU A 119 -20.18 5.14 -4.71
N ALA A 120 -20.16 5.25 -3.37
CA ALA A 120 -19.35 4.37 -2.51
C ALA A 120 -19.56 2.86 -2.73
N SER A 121 -20.76 2.44 -3.12
CA SER A 121 -21.07 1.02 -3.40
C SER A 121 -20.43 0.45 -4.68
N GLN A 122 -19.98 1.32 -5.59
CA GLN A 122 -19.40 0.93 -6.88
C GLN A 122 -17.87 0.84 -6.88
N PHE A 123 -17.20 1.22 -5.77
CA PHE A 123 -15.75 1.31 -5.73
C PHE A 123 -15.10 0.13 -5.01
N ALA A 124 -14.11 -0.47 -5.67
CA ALA A 124 -13.24 -1.50 -5.13
C ALA A 124 -12.04 -0.93 -4.32
N GLY A 125 -12.16 0.29 -3.78
CA GLY A 125 -11.09 1.04 -3.11
C GLY A 125 -11.33 1.30 -1.62
N ASP A 126 -10.39 1.99 -0.95
CA ASP A 126 -10.51 2.31 0.49
C ASP A 126 -11.53 3.44 0.73
N LEU A 127 -12.66 3.08 1.35
CA LEU A 127 -13.72 4.01 1.76
C LEU A 127 -13.22 5.12 2.70
N LYS A 128 -12.16 4.88 3.49
CA LYS A 128 -11.57 5.91 4.37
C LYS A 128 -10.99 7.08 3.58
N THR A 129 -10.67 6.88 2.29
CA THR A 129 -10.19 7.95 1.41
C THR A 129 -11.22 9.08 1.35
N TYR A 130 -12.51 8.78 1.20
CA TYR A 130 -13.56 9.79 1.07
C TYR A 130 -14.00 10.42 2.40
N LEU A 131 -13.53 9.87 3.52
CA LEU A 131 -13.76 10.48 4.84
C LEU A 131 -12.69 11.54 5.18
N ARG A 132 -11.62 11.61 4.39
CA ARG A 132 -10.52 12.54 4.61
C ARG A 132 -10.74 13.83 3.82
N LYS A 133 -10.22 14.92 4.38
CA LYS A 133 -10.27 16.26 3.78
C LYS A 133 -8.91 16.76 3.31
N SER A 134 -7.86 16.05 3.69
CA SER A 134 -6.47 16.35 3.36
C SER A 134 -5.62 15.09 3.54
N ILE A 135 -4.41 15.11 3.02
CA ILE A 135 -3.37 14.14 3.39
C ILE A 135 -3.10 14.31 4.88
N ASP A 136 -3.13 13.22 5.64
CA ASP A 136 -2.93 13.24 7.08
C ASP A 136 -1.61 12.52 7.42
N PRO A 137 -0.55 13.26 7.81
CA PRO A 137 0.75 12.66 8.12
C PRO A 137 0.73 11.77 9.37
N SER A 138 -0.25 11.93 10.26
CA SER A 138 -0.29 11.20 11.52
C SER A 138 -0.45 9.68 11.34
N VAL A 139 -1.07 9.26 10.22
CA VAL A 139 -1.33 7.83 9.95
C VAL A 139 -0.10 7.04 9.51
N ALA A 140 1.03 7.72 9.26
CA ALA A 140 2.31 7.05 9.05
C ALA A 140 2.78 6.32 10.32
N ASN A 141 2.54 6.92 11.49
CA ASN A 141 3.10 6.47 12.76
C ASN A 141 2.04 6.00 13.78
N GLU A 142 0.75 6.10 13.46
CA GLU A 142 -0.35 5.77 14.39
C GLU A 142 -0.23 4.35 14.97
N TRP A 143 0.19 3.38 14.16
CA TRP A 143 0.35 1.98 14.57
C TRP A 143 1.37 1.79 15.70
N LYS A 144 2.35 2.71 15.85
CA LYS A 144 3.37 2.63 16.91
C LYS A 144 2.79 2.78 18.31
N LYS A 145 1.58 3.31 18.44
CA LYS A 145 0.86 3.44 19.72
C LYS A 145 0.33 2.11 20.26
N PHE A 146 0.45 1.02 19.50
CA PHE A 146 -0.12 -0.28 19.82
C PHE A 146 0.99 -1.33 19.99
N ASP A 147 1.40 -1.58 21.24
CA ASP A 147 2.44 -2.57 21.57
C ASP A 147 2.10 -3.98 21.11
N SER A 148 0.81 -4.31 21.05
CA SER A 148 0.29 -5.58 20.54
C SER A 148 0.57 -5.81 19.05
N LEU A 149 1.11 -4.83 18.32
CA LEU A 149 1.53 -4.95 16.93
C LEU A 149 3.05 -4.99 16.77
N GLN A 150 3.83 -4.95 17.84
CA GLN A 150 5.29 -4.98 17.77
C GLN A 150 5.87 -6.39 17.61
N TRP A 151 5.01 -7.40 17.43
CA TRP A 151 5.44 -8.75 17.08
C TRP A 151 5.28 -8.96 15.57
N LEU A 152 6.34 -9.48 14.94
CA LEU A 152 6.32 -9.96 13.56
C LEU A 152 6.97 -11.34 13.53
N SER A 153 6.49 -12.23 12.66
CA SER A 153 7.13 -13.51 12.41
C SER A 153 8.48 -13.32 11.68
N PRO A 154 9.42 -14.27 11.83
CA PRO A 154 10.72 -14.18 11.17
C PRO A 154 10.67 -13.91 9.66
N PRO A 155 9.80 -14.57 8.84
CA PRO A 155 9.71 -14.28 7.41
C PRO A 155 9.37 -12.81 7.11
N THR A 156 8.50 -12.20 7.92
CA THR A 156 8.14 -10.79 7.78
C THR A 156 9.30 -9.88 8.18
N GLN A 157 10.04 -10.23 9.25
CA GLN A 157 11.21 -9.49 9.70
C GLN A 157 12.35 -9.53 8.68
N ASP A 158 12.60 -10.68 8.07
CA ASP A 158 13.62 -10.85 7.03
C ASP A 158 13.35 -9.87 5.87
N LEU A 159 12.09 -9.75 5.43
CA LEU A 159 11.70 -8.78 4.40
C LEU A 159 11.88 -7.31 4.81
N LEU A 160 11.91 -6.99 6.11
CA LEU A 160 12.21 -5.64 6.57
C LEU A 160 13.72 -5.35 6.56
N SER A 161 14.53 -6.30 7.02
CA SER A 161 15.98 -6.16 7.19
C SER A 161 16.79 -5.99 5.89
N VAL A 162 16.21 -6.34 4.74
CA VAL A 162 16.90 -6.27 3.43
C VAL A 162 17.08 -4.83 2.92
N HIS A 163 16.57 -3.80 3.63
CA HIS A 163 16.62 -2.40 3.21
C HIS A 163 16.96 -1.38 4.31
N ASP A 164 17.65 -1.81 5.38
CA ASP A 164 18.38 -0.88 6.26
C ASP A 164 19.87 -0.84 5.88
#